data_AF-A0A5E6M6I8-F1
#
_entry.id   AF-A0A5E6M6I8-F1
#
_cell.length_a   1.000
_cell.length_b   1.000
_cell.length_c   1.000
_cell.angle_alpha   90.00
_cell.angle_beta   90.00
_cell.angle_gamma   90.00
#
_symmetry.space_group_name_H-M   'P 1'
#
loop_
_entity.id
_entity.type
_entity.pdbx_description
1 polymer ?
#
loop_
_entity_poly.entity_id
_entity_poly.type
_entity_poly.pdbx_seq_one_letter_code
_entity_poly.pdbx_strand_id
1 'polypeptide(L)'
;RAAAFLGMRCFEPGIVLEGGAIDTNGEGLFLVGSRCLLDPIRNPGMTRERMERALREYVGAERIIWLEGEIVGDDTDGHVDEIARFVGRSTIVAARAEDPQDPNHAALEENFARLLAEATKGPETLRVVPLPMPGPIYEGETRLPASYANFYFANEALLFPAFGDPMDAVAGEILGELVRDRPAVPVAARDLVWGFGGLHCITQQEPA
;
A
#
# COMPACT_ATOMS: atom_id res chain seq x y z
N ARG A 1 18.17 -9.75 -13.30
CA ARG A 1 19.53 -9.14 -13.17
C ARG A 1 19.95 -9.02 -11.70
N ALA A 2 19.13 -8.44 -10.81
CA ALA A 2 19.42 -8.38 -9.38
C ALA A 2 19.69 -9.76 -8.75
N ALA A 3 18.80 -10.75 -8.94
CA ALA A 3 19.01 -12.11 -8.45
C ALA A 3 20.34 -12.73 -8.92
N ALA A 4 20.69 -12.56 -10.20
CA ALA A 4 21.96 -13.05 -10.76
C ALA A 4 23.17 -12.33 -10.15
N PHE A 5 23.07 -11.01 -9.93
CA PHE A 5 24.11 -10.23 -9.25
C PHE A 5 24.33 -10.69 -7.81
N LEU A 6 23.26 -11.04 -7.10
CA LEU A 6 23.28 -11.55 -5.73
C LEU A 6 23.57 -13.06 -5.63
N GLY A 7 23.69 -13.77 -6.75
CA GLY A 7 23.87 -15.23 -6.77
C GLY A 7 22.64 -16.02 -6.26
N MET A 8 21.46 -15.40 -6.29
CA MET A 8 20.20 -15.98 -5.82
C MET A 8 19.43 -16.70 -6.94
N ARG A 9 18.66 -17.71 -6.55
CA ARG A 9 17.68 -18.35 -7.46
C ARG A 9 16.51 -17.40 -7.71
N CYS A 10 15.95 -17.44 -8.91
CA CYS A 10 14.75 -16.71 -9.29
C CYS A 10 13.68 -17.72 -9.73
N PHE A 11 12.45 -17.49 -9.29
CA PHE A 11 11.29 -18.31 -9.62
C PHE A 11 10.28 -17.45 -10.38
N GLU A 12 9.71 -17.99 -11.46
CA GLU A 12 8.81 -17.25 -12.34
C GLU A 12 7.39 -17.84 -12.25
N PRO A 13 6.42 -17.11 -11.65
CA PRO A 13 5.06 -17.62 -11.47
C PRO A 13 4.20 -17.60 -12.74
N GLY A 14 4.68 -16.95 -13.81
CA GLY A 14 3.91 -16.77 -15.05
C GLY A 14 2.69 -15.85 -14.89
N ILE A 15 2.71 -14.96 -13.90
CA ILE A 15 1.71 -13.91 -13.67
C ILE A 15 2.40 -12.55 -13.68
N VAL A 16 1.67 -11.51 -14.07
CA VAL A 16 2.07 -10.11 -13.89
C VAL A 16 1.64 -9.68 -12.49
N LEU A 17 2.60 -9.23 -11.68
CA LEU A 17 2.36 -8.75 -10.32
C LEU A 17 3.46 -7.76 -9.93
N GLU A 18 3.06 -6.57 -9.55
CA GLU A 18 3.91 -5.51 -9.01
C GLU A 18 3.99 -5.60 -7.49
N GLY A 19 5.16 -5.26 -6.92
CA GLY A 19 5.37 -5.28 -5.47
C GLY A 19 4.42 -4.35 -4.70
N GLY A 20 4.09 -3.19 -5.26
CA GLY A 20 3.15 -2.23 -4.66
C GLY A 20 1.68 -2.69 -4.66
N ALA A 21 1.35 -3.73 -5.43
CA ALA A 21 -0.01 -4.26 -5.50
C ALA A 21 -0.36 -5.21 -4.34
N ILE A 22 0.63 -5.60 -3.53
CA ILE A 22 0.48 -6.47 -2.35
C ILE A 22 1.21 -5.90 -1.13
N ASP A 23 0.69 -6.15 0.07
CA ASP A 23 1.36 -5.80 1.33
C ASP A 23 1.13 -6.91 2.37
N THR A 24 2.10 -7.20 3.24
CA THR A 24 2.03 -8.34 4.17
C THR A 24 2.44 -7.99 5.59
N ASN A 25 1.81 -8.65 6.57
CA ASN A 25 2.18 -8.56 7.97
C ASN A 25 3.35 -9.48 8.36
N GLY A 26 3.86 -10.29 7.41
CA GLY A 26 4.94 -11.26 7.63
C GLY A 26 4.51 -12.56 8.33
N GLU A 27 3.21 -12.79 8.50
CA GLU A 27 2.61 -13.99 9.14
C GLU A 27 1.54 -14.63 8.24
N GLY A 28 1.67 -14.49 6.92
CA GLY A 28 0.76 -15.10 5.95
C GLY A 28 -0.53 -14.31 5.67
N LEU A 29 -0.75 -13.17 6.33
CA LEU A 29 -1.83 -12.24 5.99
C LEU A 29 -1.35 -11.20 4.97
N PHE A 30 -2.14 -11.01 3.92
CA PHE A 30 -1.86 -10.08 2.84
C PHE A 30 -3.03 -9.11 2.60
N LEU A 31 -2.71 -7.86 2.28
CA LEU A 31 -3.61 -6.91 1.64
C LEU A 31 -3.30 -6.90 0.15
N VAL A 32 -4.33 -6.81 -0.69
CA VAL A 32 -4.16 -6.70 -2.15
C VAL A 32 -5.19 -5.76 -2.77
N GLY A 33 -4.81 -5.07 -3.85
CA GLY A 33 -5.71 -4.29 -4.69
C GLY A 33 -6.38 -5.16 -5.76
N SER A 34 -7.71 -5.28 -5.73
CA SER A 34 -8.46 -6.20 -6.59
C SER A 34 -8.33 -5.87 -8.08
N ARG A 35 -8.45 -4.59 -8.43
CA ARG A 35 -8.44 -4.10 -9.82
C ARG A 35 -7.10 -4.39 -10.46
N CYS A 36 -6.00 -3.97 -9.84
CA CYS A 36 -4.64 -4.28 -10.31
C CYS A 36 -4.41 -5.80 -10.51
N LEU A 37 -4.77 -6.65 -9.53
CA LEU A 37 -4.45 -8.08 -9.63
C LEU A 37 -5.32 -8.84 -10.63
N LEU A 38 -6.55 -8.39 -10.87
CA LEU A 38 -7.52 -9.08 -11.72
C LEU A 38 -7.74 -8.38 -13.06
N ASP A 39 -6.94 -7.35 -13.37
CA ASP A 39 -7.03 -6.65 -14.64
C ASP A 39 -6.75 -7.61 -15.81
N PRO A 40 -7.68 -7.75 -16.78
CA PRO A 40 -7.51 -8.65 -17.92
C PRO A 40 -6.40 -8.23 -18.88
N ILE A 41 -5.96 -6.96 -18.86
CA ILE A 41 -4.80 -6.47 -19.61
C ILE A 41 -3.51 -6.99 -18.97
N ARG A 42 -3.43 -6.99 -17.63
CA ARG A 42 -2.26 -7.50 -16.89
C ARG A 42 -2.21 -9.02 -16.91
N ASN A 43 -3.32 -9.67 -16.55
CA ASN A 43 -3.42 -11.12 -16.45
C ASN A 43 -4.67 -11.66 -17.19
N PRO A 44 -4.59 -11.91 -18.50
CA PRO A 44 -5.73 -12.38 -19.29
C PRO A 44 -6.34 -13.67 -18.75
N GLY A 45 -7.65 -13.64 -18.47
CA GLY A 45 -8.40 -14.80 -17.96
C GLY A 45 -8.00 -15.23 -16.53
N MET A 46 -7.37 -14.34 -15.77
CA MET A 46 -7.13 -14.53 -14.35
C MET A 46 -8.44 -14.53 -13.58
N THR A 47 -8.57 -15.45 -12.62
CA THR A 47 -9.67 -15.45 -11.65
C THR A 47 -9.08 -15.21 -10.27
N ARG A 48 -9.93 -14.78 -9.32
CA ARG A 48 -9.51 -14.62 -7.93
C ARG A 48 -8.88 -15.90 -7.39
N GLU A 49 -9.49 -17.06 -7.61
CA GLU A 49 -8.99 -18.36 -7.10
C GLU A 49 -7.63 -18.74 -7.68
N ARG A 50 -7.39 -18.41 -8.96
CA ARG A 50 -6.08 -18.64 -9.60
C ARG A 50 -5.02 -17.71 -9.03
N MET A 51 -5.36 -16.44 -8.81
CA MET A 51 -4.47 -15.45 -8.21
C MET A 51 -4.13 -15.82 -6.76
N GLU A 52 -5.12 -16.16 -5.94
CA GLU A 52 -4.92 -16.61 -4.56
C GLU A 52 -4.04 -17.86 -4.47
N ARG A 53 -4.18 -18.80 -5.42
CA ARG A 53 -3.29 -19.96 -5.49
C ARG A 53 -1.86 -19.55 -5.79
N ALA A 54 -1.64 -18.66 -6.75
CA ALA A 54 -0.30 -18.17 -7.09
C ALA A 54 0.34 -17.42 -5.90
N LEU A 55 -0.41 -16.55 -5.23
CA LEU A 55 0.08 -15.84 -4.03
C LEU A 55 0.43 -16.83 -2.89
N ARG A 56 -0.37 -17.87 -2.68
CA ARG A 56 -0.06 -18.92 -1.71
C ARG A 56 1.23 -19.67 -2.05
N GLU A 57 1.39 -20.06 -3.31
CA GLU A 57 2.53 -20.88 -3.76
C GLU A 57 3.85 -20.11 -3.77
N TYR A 58 3.83 -18.81 -4.15
CA TYR A 58 5.05 -18.04 -4.40
C TYR A 58 5.42 -17.08 -3.27
N VAL A 59 4.45 -16.54 -2.54
CA VAL A 59 4.70 -15.59 -1.44
C VAL A 59 4.16 -16.04 -0.08
N GLY A 60 3.62 -17.26 0.00
CA GLY A 60 3.16 -17.85 1.26
C GLY A 60 1.90 -17.20 1.82
N ALA A 61 1.04 -16.61 0.98
CA ALA A 61 -0.22 -16.03 1.42
C ALA A 61 -1.19 -17.11 1.94
N GLU A 62 -1.59 -17.01 3.21
CA GLU A 62 -2.56 -17.89 3.87
C GLU A 62 -3.95 -17.26 3.87
N ARG A 63 -4.03 -15.98 4.25
CA ARG A 63 -5.25 -15.17 4.24
C ARG A 63 -5.01 -13.90 3.43
N ILE A 64 -5.99 -13.54 2.59
CA ILE A 64 -5.90 -12.37 1.72
C ILE A 64 -7.12 -11.49 1.96
N ILE A 65 -6.87 -10.21 2.26
CA ILE A 65 -7.89 -9.16 2.32
C ILE A 65 -7.82 -8.37 1.02
N TRP A 66 -8.93 -8.40 0.27
CA TRP A 66 -9.06 -7.72 -1.01
C TRP A 66 -9.68 -6.33 -0.82
N LEU A 67 -8.94 -5.30 -1.18
CA LEU A 67 -9.42 -3.91 -1.25
C LEU A 67 -9.80 -3.55 -2.69
N GLU A 68 -10.68 -2.58 -2.86
CA GLU A 68 -11.19 -2.16 -4.19
C GLU A 68 -10.87 -0.69 -4.45
N GLY A 69 -11.03 -0.27 -5.70
CA GLY A 69 -10.87 1.14 -6.08
C GLY A 69 -9.40 1.59 -6.12
N GLU A 70 -9.24 2.88 -6.38
CA GLU A 70 -7.96 3.57 -6.55
C GLU A 70 -8.09 4.99 -5.99
N ILE A 71 -6.98 5.66 -5.73
CA ILE A 71 -7.00 7.09 -5.45
C ILE A 71 -6.96 7.87 -6.78
N VAL A 72 -7.56 9.05 -6.81
CA VAL A 72 -7.55 9.89 -8.00
C VAL A 72 -6.13 10.29 -8.37
N GLY A 73 -5.79 10.06 -9.64
CA GLY A 73 -4.46 10.32 -10.17
C GLY A 73 -3.59 9.07 -10.23
N ASP A 74 -4.00 7.97 -9.60
CA ASP A 74 -3.29 6.69 -9.66
C ASP A 74 -3.25 6.16 -11.09
N ASP A 75 -2.07 5.73 -11.53
CA ASP A 75 -1.82 5.10 -12.82
C ASP A 75 -1.52 3.60 -12.71
N THR A 76 -1.66 3.04 -11.52
CA THR A 76 -1.32 1.66 -11.18
C THR A 76 -2.51 0.71 -11.06
N ASP A 77 -3.73 1.20 -11.29
CA ASP A 77 -4.99 0.46 -11.17
C ASP A 77 -5.33 0.02 -9.74
N GLY A 78 -5.04 0.86 -8.74
CA GLY A 78 -5.40 0.64 -7.35
C GLY A 78 -4.37 -0.17 -6.58
N HIS A 79 -3.08 0.17 -6.70
CA HIS A 79 -2.07 -0.43 -5.84
C HIS A 79 -2.42 -0.25 -4.36
N VAL A 80 -2.25 -1.33 -3.59
CA VAL A 80 -2.60 -1.32 -2.17
C VAL A 80 -1.66 -0.43 -1.37
N ASP A 81 -0.45 -0.20 -1.87
CA ASP A 81 0.56 0.60 -1.20
C ASP A 81 0.24 2.10 -1.11
N GLU A 82 -0.78 2.57 -1.83
CA GLU A 82 -1.33 3.92 -1.71
C GLU A 82 -2.60 4.00 -0.86
N ILE A 83 -3.20 2.84 -0.54
CA ILE A 83 -4.51 2.73 0.13
C ILE A 83 -4.35 2.28 1.58
N ALA A 84 -3.63 1.19 1.83
CA ALA A 84 -3.50 0.59 3.16
C ALA A 84 -2.23 -0.26 3.29
N ARG A 85 -1.61 -0.20 4.48
CA ARG A 85 -0.34 -0.88 4.77
C ARG A 85 -0.34 -1.47 6.16
N PHE A 86 0.35 -2.59 6.34
CA PHE A 86 0.77 -3.03 7.66
C PHE A 86 1.88 -2.14 8.20
N VAL A 87 1.73 -1.71 9.46
CA VAL A 87 2.79 -1.07 10.26
C VAL A 87 3.30 -2.00 11.38
N GLY A 88 2.87 -3.25 11.34
CA GLY A 88 3.24 -4.31 12.26
C GLY A 88 2.40 -5.56 12.02
N ARG A 89 2.63 -6.61 12.81
CA ARG A 89 1.97 -7.93 12.62
C ARG A 89 0.44 -7.88 12.71
N SER A 90 -0.09 -6.96 13.50
CA SER A 90 -1.51 -6.86 13.81
C SER A 90 -2.10 -5.45 13.65
N THR A 91 -1.39 -4.55 12.97
CA THR A 91 -1.86 -3.16 12.80
C THR A 91 -1.76 -2.73 11.36
N ILE A 92 -2.88 -2.26 10.82
CA ILE A 92 -3.02 -1.71 9.47
C ILE A 92 -3.26 -0.21 9.62
N VAL A 93 -2.54 0.59 8.86
CA VAL A 93 -2.93 1.99 8.58
C VAL A 93 -3.63 2.03 7.23
N ALA A 94 -4.69 2.82 7.13
CA ALA A 94 -5.46 2.94 5.89
C ALA A 94 -5.85 4.39 5.62
N ALA A 95 -5.56 4.84 4.40
CA ALA A 95 -5.83 6.17 3.93
C ALA A 95 -7.32 6.50 4.03
N ARG A 96 -7.63 7.70 4.51
CA ARG A 96 -8.99 8.26 4.55
C ARG A 96 -8.94 9.73 4.16
N ALA A 97 -9.85 10.13 3.29
CA ALA A 97 -10.14 11.53 3.02
C ALA A 97 -11.35 11.93 3.87
N GLU A 98 -11.23 12.90 4.77
CA GLU A 98 -12.35 13.27 5.67
C GLU A 98 -13.44 14.06 4.94
N ASP A 99 -13.07 14.85 3.93
CA ASP A 99 -14.02 15.67 3.17
C ASP A 99 -14.91 14.80 2.28
N PRO A 100 -16.24 14.75 2.51
CA PRO A 100 -17.15 13.99 1.67
C PRO A 100 -17.24 14.46 0.22
N GLN A 101 -16.71 15.66 -0.10
CA GLN A 101 -16.61 16.18 -1.46
C GLN A 101 -15.31 15.77 -2.17
N ASP A 102 -14.32 15.22 -1.45
CA ASP A 102 -13.13 14.69 -2.10
C ASP A 102 -13.52 13.44 -2.91
N PRO A 103 -13.18 13.35 -4.21
CA PRO A 103 -13.42 12.17 -5.02
C PRO A 103 -12.90 10.84 -4.44
N ASN A 104 -11.87 10.88 -3.58
CA ASN A 104 -11.31 9.72 -2.90
C ASN A 104 -12.17 9.23 -1.72
N HIS A 105 -13.02 10.10 -1.15
CA HIS A 105 -13.70 9.84 0.12
C HIS A 105 -14.49 8.53 0.10
N ALA A 106 -15.40 8.36 -0.85
CA ALA A 106 -16.30 7.22 -0.89
C ALA A 106 -15.54 5.88 -0.97
N ALA A 107 -14.55 5.78 -1.87
CA ALA A 107 -13.77 4.55 -2.06
C ALA A 107 -12.89 4.24 -0.85
N LEU A 108 -12.25 5.26 -0.25
CA LEU A 108 -11.41 5.08 0.93
C LEU A 108 -12.23 4.69 2.17
N GLU A 109 -13.41 5.29 2.36
CA GLU A 109 -14.32 4.90 3.45
C GLU A 109 -14.84 3.47 3.30
N GLU A 110 -15.14 3.03 2.07
CA GLU A 110 -15.55 1.64 1.82
C GLU A 110 -14.42 0.65 2.18
N ASN A 111 -13.19 0.93 1.76
CA ASN A 111 -12.03 0.11 2.12
C ASN A 111 -11.76 0.13 3.62
N PHE A 112 -11.89 1.28 4.28
CA PHE A 112 -11.72 1.38 5.73
C PHE A 112 -12.76 0.53 6.48
N ALA A 113 -14.03 0.63 6.10
CA ALA A 113 -15.11 -0.20 6.66
C ALA A 113 -14.89 -1.69 6.39
N ARG A 114 -14.41 -2.05 5.19
CA ARG A 114 -14.04 -3.43 4.84
C ARG A 114 -12.92 -3.96 5.72
N LEU A 115 -11.85 -3.20 5.92
CA LEU A 115 -10.75 -3.55 6.80
C LEU A 115 -11.23 -3.76 8.25
N LEU A 116 -12.11 -2.90 8.76
CA LEU A 116 -12.71 -3.07 10.09
C LEU A 116 -13.53 -4.38 10.18
N ALA A 117 -14.29 -4.72 9.15
CA ALA A 117 -15.03 -5.98 9.11
C ALA A 117 -14.09 -7.19 9.06
N GLU A 118 -13.06 -7.15 8.21
CA GLU A 118 -12.05 -8.20 8.09
C GLU A 118 -11.20 -8.37 9.35
N ALA A 119 -10.98 -7.29 10.11
CA ALA A 119 -10.27 -7.34 11.39
C ALA A 119 -10.91 -8.28 12.43
N THR A 120 -12.19 -8.62 12.26
CA THR A 120 -12.94 -9.51 13.17
C THR A 120 -13.01 -10.97 12.73
N LYS A 121 -12.48 -11.31 11.54
CA LYS A 121 -12.67 -12.63 10.92
C LYS A 121 -11.46 -13.57 11.06
N GLY A 122 -10.31 -13.04 11.44
CA GLY A 122 -9.06 -13.79 11.60
C GLY A 122 -8.81 -14.23 13.05
N PRO A 123 -7.95 -15.23 13.29
CA PRO A 123 -7.45 -15.54 14.62
C PRO A 123 -6.63 -14.40 15.25
N GLU A 124 -6.06 -13.52 14.43
CA GLU A 124 -5.34 -12.33 14.84
C GLU A 124 -6.27 -11.17 15.24
N THR A 125 -5.91 -10.45 16.30
CA THR A 125 -6.61 -9.20 16.67
C THR A 125 -6.05 -8.05 15.85
N LEU A 126 -6.65 -7.76 14.69
CA LEU A 126 -6.21 -6.63 13.86
C LEU A 126 -6.74 -5.30 14.39
N ARG A 127 -5.83 -4.33 14.50
CA ARG A 127 -6.15 -2.91 14.71
C ARG A 127 -6.08 -2.19 13.36
N VAL A 128 -7.13 -1.48 12.99
CA VAL A 128 -7.16 -0.63 11.79
C VAL A 128 -7.14 0.83 12.24
N VAL A 129 -6.15 1.59 11.80
CA VAL A 129 -5.94 3.00 12.18
C VAL A 129 -6.09 3.88 10.95
N PRO A 130 -6.89 4.96 11.01
CA PRO A 130 -7.00 5.89 9.90
C PRO A 130 -5.68 6.64 9.71
N LEU A 131 -5.27 6.82 8.46
CA LEU A 131 -4.18 7.69 8.05
C LEU A 131 -4.81 8.80 7.17
N PRO A 132 -4.54 10.09 7.43
CA PRO A 132 -5.14 11.15 6.61
C PRO A 132 -4.65 11.06 5.17
N MET A 133 -5.37 11.68 4.24
CA MET A 133 -4.85 12.00 2.91
C MET A 133 -4.23 13.41 2.92
N PRO A 134 -3.17 13.67 2.13
CA PRO A 134 -2.75 15.04 1.87
C PRO A 134 -3.85 15.81 1.12
N GLY A 135 -3.81 17.14 1.21
CA GLY A 135 -4.59 17.98 0.30
C GLY A 135 -4.29 17.66 -1.17
N PRO A 136 -5.24 17.90 -2.10
CA PRO A 136 -5.06 17.52 -3.50
C PRO A 136 -3.90 18.29 -4.13
N ILE A 137 -2.99 17.55 -4.78
CA ILE A 137 -1.85 18.10 -5.51
C ILE A 137 -2.13 17.96 -7.00
N TYR A 138 -1.90 19.01 -7.77
CA TYR A 138 -2.15 19.04 -9.20
C TYR A 138 -0.88 19.40 -9.98
N GLU A 139 -0.72 18.76 -11.13
CA GLU A 139 0.08 19.27 -12.24
C GLU A 139 -0.87 19.61 -13.40
N GLY A 140 -1.02 20.90 -13.70
CA GLY A 140 -2.03 21.37 -14.65
C GLY A 140 -3.44 20.96 -14.21
N GLU A 141 -4.13 20.19 -15.04
CA GLU A 141 -5.48 19.65 -14.76
C GLU A 141 -5.45 18.25 -14.12
N THR A 142 -4.27 17.62 -14.02
CA THR A 142 -4.11 16.26 -13.51
C THR A 142 -3.85 16.29 -12.01
N ARG A 143 -4.72 15.65 -11.22
CA ARG A 143 -4.45 15.36 -9.81
C ARG A 143 -3.41 14.24 -9.71
N LEU A 144 -2.42 14.41 -8.83
CA LEU A 144 -1.36 13.44 -8.58
C LEU A 144 -1.73 12.50 -7.42
N PRO A 145 -1.28 11.23 -7.44
CA PRO A 145 -1.61 10.22 -6.44
C PRO A 145 -0.80 10.40 -5.14
N ALA A 146 -0.95 11.53 -4.47
CA ALA A 146 -0.27 11.79 -3.21
C ALA A 146 -0.91 11.00 -2.06
N SER A 147 -0.15 10.09 -1.45
CA SER A 147 -0.59 9.31 -0.29
C SER A 147 0.52 9.12 0.74
N TYR A 148 0.22 9.36 2.02
CA TYR A 148 1.14 9.05 3.13
C TYR A 148 1.34 7.54 3.31
N ALA A 149 0.43 6.70 2.78
CA ALA A 149 0.56 5.25 2.84
C ALA A 149 1.75 4.72 2.00
N ASN A 150 2.24 5.52 1.05
CA ASN A 150 3.38 5.15 0.20
C ASN A 150 4.74 5.33 0.93
N PHE A 151 4.79 4.92 2.19
CA PHE A 151 5.97 4.94 3.05
C PHE A 151 6.84 3.67 2.86
N TYR A 152 8.09 3.76 3.29
CA TYR A 152 9.07 2.69 3.23
C TYR A 152 9.66 2.38 4.61
N PHE A 153 9.71 1.09 4.97
CA PHE A 153 10.44 0.62 6.14
C PHE A 153 11.91 0.35 5.80
N ALA A 154 12.81 1.20 6.31
CA ALA A 154 14.24 0.91 6.41
C ALA A 154 14.55 0.29 7.78
N ASN A 155 15.71 -0.34 7.95
CA ASN A 155 16.10 -1.00 9.21
C ASN A 155 15.97 -0.08 10.44
N GLU A 156 16.34 1.19 10.30
CA GLU A 156 16.40 2.16 11.41
C GLU A 156 15.43 3.33 11.26
N ALA A 157 14.53 3.31 10.27
CA ALA A 157 13.54 4.38 10.08
C ALA A 157 12.30 3.90 9.32
N LEU A 158 11.16 4.53 9.59
CA LEU A 158 10.02 4.54 8.66
C LEU A 158 10.08 5.85 7.90
N LEU A 159 10.36 5.80 6.59
CA LEU A 159 10.40 6.97 5.72
C LEU A 159 9.02 7.17 5.11
N PHE A 160 8.36 8.31 5.36
CA PHE A 160 7.04 8.60 4.77
C PHE A 160 7.12 9.85 3.87
N PRO A 161 6.34 9.89 2.77
CA PRO A 161 6.36 11.04 1.87
C PRO A 161 5.71 12.25 2.54
N ALA A 162 6.36 13.42 2.46
CA ALA A 162 5.83 14.69 2.93
C ALA A 162 5.65 15.63 1.73
N PHE A 163 4.53 16.36 1.70
CA PHE A 163 4.08 17.11 0.52
C PHE A 163 4.08 18.64 0.73
N GLY A 164 4.48 19.10 1.91
CA GLY A 164 4.36 20.50 2.32
C GLY A 164 2.94 20.84 2.73
N ASP A 165 2.21 19.86 3.28
CA ASP A 165 0.80 19.93 3.66
C ASP A 165 0.66 19.85 5.19
N PRO A 166 -0.31 20.50 5.83
CA PRO A 166 -0.51 20.39 7.28
C PRO A 166 -0.71 18.95 7.78
N MET A 167 -1.22 18.05 6.95
CA MET A 167 -1.39 16.64 7.29
C MET A 167 -0.05 15.88 7.34
N ASP A 168 1.07 16.45 6.86
CA ASP A 168 2.40 15.86 6.99
C ASP A 168 2.72 15.59 8.49
N ALA A 169 2.39 16.56 9.35
CA ALA A 169 2.61 16.46 10.78
C ALA A 169 1.69 15.41 11.44
N VAL A 170 0.42 15.36 11.02
CA VAL A 170 -0.57 14.41 11.55
C VAL A 170 -0.21 12.98 11.15
N ALA A 171 0.15 12.75 9.88
CA ALA A 171 0.60 11.46 9.40
C ALA A 171 1.87 11.00 10.14
N GLY A 172 2.84 11.91 10.33
CA GLY A 172 4.06 11.62 11.09
C GLY A 172 3.80 11.25 12.55
N GLU A 173 2.87 11.94 13.22
CA GLU A 173 2.46 11.63 14.60
C GLU A 173 1.83 10.24 14.68
N ILE A 174 0.84 9.95 13.83
CA ILE A 174 0.18 8.64 13.78
C ILE A 174 1.20 7.52 13.54
N LEU A 175 2.06 7.67 12.54
CA LEU A 175 3.08 6.66 12.21
C LEU A 175 4.08 6.49 13.37
N GLY A 176 4.51 7.57 14.00
CA GLY A 176 5.43 7.55 15.15
C GLY A 176 4.81 7.05 16.47
N GLU A 177 3.48 7.04 16.59
CA GLU A 177 2.77 6.38 17.69
C GLU A 177 2.65 4.87 17.47
N LEU A 178 2.48 4.44 16.22
CA LEU A 178 2.30 3.03 15.88
C LEU A 178 3.63 2.28 15.75
N VAL A 179 4.65 2.94 15.21
CA VAL A 179 5.99 2.39 15.00
C VAL A 179 6.94 3.02 16.00
N ARG A 180 7.25 2.28 17.07
CA ARG A 180 7.98 2.77 18.25
C ARG A 180 9.43 2.33 18.33
N ASP A 181 9.82 1.35 17.53
CA ASP A 181 11.18 0.81 17.47
C ASP A 181 12.11 1.62 16.56
N ARG A 182 11.56 2.51 15.72
CA ARG A 182 12.31 3.40 14.84
C ARG A 182 11.56 4.72 14.63
N PRO A 183 12.26 5.83 14.34
CA PRO A 183 11.63 7.11 14.03
C PRO A 183 10.83 7.05 12.72
N ALA A 184 9.68 7.72 12.71
CA ALA A 184 9.00 8.13 11.48
C ALA A 184 9.64 9.42 10.95
N VAL A 185 10.25 9.35 9.77
CA VAL A 185 11.04 10.44 9.18
C VAL A 185 10.34 10.92 7.89
N PRO A 186 9.93 12.20 7.82
CA PRO A 186 9.35 12.75 6.60
C PRO A 186 10.44 12.92 5.52
N VAL A 187 10.10 12.60 4.27
CA VAL A 187 10.94 12.86 3.10
C VAL A 187 10.15 13.69 2.11
N ALA A 188 10.70 14.84 1.69
CA ALA A 188 10.05 15.69 0.69
C ALA A 188 9.79 14.90 -0.60
N ALA A 189 8.52 14.73 -0.95
CA ALA A 189 8.07 13.88 -2.05
C ALA A 189 7.19 14.62 -3.06
N ARG A 190 7.05 15.94 -2.94
CA ARG A 190 6.24 16.75 -3.86
C ARG A 190 6.72 16.67 -5.31
N ASP A 191 8.03 16.67 -5.53
CA ASP A 191 8.59 16.51 -6.88
C ASP A 191 8.58 15.03 -7.32
N LEU A 192 8.63 14.10 -6.36
CA LEU A 192 8.62 12.67 -6.63
C LEU A 192 7.26 12.20 -7.15
N VAL A 193 6.17 12.66 -6.52
CA VAL A 193 4.79 12.28 -6.88
C VAL A 193 4.37 12.77 -8.26
N TRP A 194 5.14 13.68 -8.87
CA TRP A 194 4.97 14.04 -10.28
C TRP A 194 5.19 12.85 -11.22
N GLY A 195 5.99 11.86 -10.79
CA GLY A 195 6.16 10.58 -11.45
C GLY A 195 5.07 9.54 -11.14
N PHE A 196 3.93 9.96 -10.59
CA PHE A 196 2.78 9.11 -10.23
C PHE A 196 3.06 8.04 -9.16
N GLY A 197 4.07 8.24 -8.31
CA GLY A 197 4.35 7.34 -7.20
C GLY A 197 5.15 8.00 -6.08
N GLY A 198 5.20 7.35 -4.92
CA GLY A 198 5.90 7.84 -3.74
C GLY A 198 7.20 7.09 -3.43
N LEU A 199 7.60 7.11 -2.15
CA LEU A 199 8.85 6.48 -1.69
C LEU A 199 8.82 4.97 -1.86
N HIS A 200 7.68 4.34 -1.55
CA HIS A 200 7.55 2.89 -1.65
C HIS A 200 7.76 2.41 -3.08
N CYS A 201 7.14 3.09 -4.05
CA CYS A 201 7.20 2.75 -5.48
C CYS A 201 8.63 2.72 -6.05
N ILE A 202 9.56 3.50 -5.48
CA ILE A 202 10.96 3.59 -5.94
C ILE A 202 11.93 2.74 -5.12
N THR A 203 11.43 1.93 -4.19
CA THR A 203 12.24 1.11 -3.29
C THR A 203 11.88 -0.37 -3.36
N GLN A 204 12.85 -1.22 -3.05
CA GLN A 204 12.65 -2.65 -2.89
C GLN A 204 13.63 -3.15 -1.83
N GLN A 205 13.13 -3.67 -0.72
CA GLN A 205 13.94 -4.25 0.34
C GLN A 205 14.51 -5.62 -0.06
N GLU A 206 15.76 -5.87 0.34
CA GLU A 206 16.39 -7.19 0.35
C GLU A 206 16.49 -7.64 1.82
N PRO A 207 15.64 -8.58 2.26
CA PRO A 207 15.73 -9.14 3.62
C PRO A 207 17.10 -9.79 3.88
N ALA A 208 17.56 -9.73 5.14
CA ALA A 208 18.87 -10.24 5.58
C ALA A 208 19.00 -11.78 5.56
#